data_AF-A0A147K757-F1
#
_entry.id   AF-A0A147K757-F1
#
_cell.length_a   1.000
_cell.length_b   1.000
_cell.length_c   1.000
_cell.angle_alpha   90.00
_cell.angle_beta   90.00
_cell.angle_gamma   90.00
#
_symmetry.space_group_name_H-M   'P 1'
#
loop_
_entity.id
_entity.type
_entity.pdbx_description
1 polymer ?
#
loop_
_entity_poly.entity_id
_entity_poly.type
_entity_poly.pdbx_seq_one_letter_code
_entity_poly.pdbx_strand_id
1 'polypeptide(L)' 'MNERNLTEYVRACKYAVIGSKTKQTAHNMGLEVHICPDTYTIEAMVEEIKTYFTKKEYGR' A
#
# COMPACT_ATOMS: atom_id res chain seq x y z
N MET A 1 -31.53 -4.38 3.42
CA MET A 1 -30.23 -4.74 4.02
C MET A 1 -29.14 -4.13 3.15
N ASN A 2 -28.15 -3.44 3.71
CA ASN A 2 -27.06 -2.88 2.91
C ASN A 2 -26.22 -4.04 2.35
N GLU A 3 -26.26 -4.28 1.04
CA GLU A 3 -25.26 -5.13 0.38
C GLU A 3 -23.90 -4.46 0.58
N ARG A 4 -23.03 -5.08 1.39
CA ARG A 4 -21.66 -4.59 1.58
C ARG A 4 -20.89 -4.87 0.30
N ASN A 5 -20.59 -3.83 -0.48
CA ASN A 5 -19.71 -3.95 -1.64
C ASN A 5 -18.27 -4.13 -1.16
N LEU A 6 -17.86 -5.38 -0.87
CA LEU A 6 -16.51 -5.71 -0.43
C LEU A 6 -15.44 -5.17 -1.39
N THR A 7 -15.72 -5.14 -2.68
CA THR A 7 -14.79 -4.65 -3.69
C THR A 7 -14.49 -3.16 -3.52
N GLU A 8 -15.46 -2.35 -3.14
CA GLU A 8 -15.23 -0.92 -2.85
C GLU A 8 -14.31 -0.73 -1.64
N TYR A 9 -14.55 -1.47 -0.56
CA TYR A 9 -13.70 -1.39 0.64
C TYR A 9 -12.27 -1.87 0.37
N VAL A 10 -12.12 -2.96 -0.38
CA VAL A 10 -10.80 -3.46 -0.82
C VAL A 10 -10.08 -2.38 -1.63
N ARG A 11 -10.75 -1.76 -2.60
CA ARG A 11 -10.14 -0.68 -3.42
C ARG A 11 -9.78 0.57 -2.60
N ALA A 12 -10.47 0.84 -1.50
CA ALA A 12 -10.18 1.98 -0.63
C ALA A 12 -8.96 1.77 0.30
N CYS A 13 -8.50 0.53 0.47
CA CYS A 13 -7.36 0.20 1.32
C CYS A 13 -6.03 0.74 0.78
N LYS A 14 -5.11 1.06 1.70
CA LYS A 14 -3.71 1.30 1.39
C LYS A 14 -2.92 0.01 1.57
N TYR A 15 -2.25 -0.41 0.50
CA TYR A 15 -1.52 -1.67 0.45
C TYR A 15 -0.03 -1.43 0.62
N ALA A 16 0.53 -2.07 1.64
CA ALA A 16 1.97 -2.17 1.87
C ALA A 16 2.42 -3.61 1.64
N VAL A 17 3.54 -3.79 0.93
CA VAL A 17 4.15 -5.09 0.70
C VAL A 17 5.65 -5.00 0.94
N ILE A 18 6.28 -6.09 1.39
CA ILE A 18 7.70 -6.09 1.79
C ILE A 18 8.67 -6.04 0.61
N GLY A 19 8.28 -6.51 -0.58
CA GLY A 19 9.21 -6.65 -1.69
C GLY A 19 8.59 -6.59 -3.08
N SER A 20 9.47 -6.34 -4.06
CA SER A 20 9.14 -6.09 -5.46
C SER A 20 8.37 -7.21 -6.14
N LYS A 21 8.68 -8.48 -5.82
CA LYS A 21 7.95 -9.64 -6.37
C LYS A 21 6.47 -9.61 -5.97
N THR A 22 6.18 -9.39 -4.68
CA THR A 22 4.81 -9.29 -4.18
C THR A 22 4.10 -8.07 -4.78
N LYS A 23 4.81 -6.94 -4.93
CA LYS A 23 4.30 -5.75 -5.63
C LYS A 23 3.85 -6.07 -7.05
N GLN A 24 4.69 -6.77 -7.81
CA GLN A 24 4.37 -7.15 -9.19
C GLN A 24 3.18 -8.12 -9.26
N THR A 25 3.13 -9.13 -8.39
CA THR A 25 1.98 -10.05 -8.31
C THR A 25 0.69 -9.31 -7.97
N ALA A 26 0.71 -8.40 -7.00
CA ALA A 26 -0.46 -7.60 -6.62
C ALA A 26 -0.95 -6.73 -7.79
N HIS A 27 -0.04 -6.07 -8.51
CA HIS A 27 -0.38 -5.31 -9.72
C HIS A 27 -1.00 -6.20 -10.82
N ASN A 28 -0.46 -7.39 -11.05
CA ASN A 28 -1.03 -8.35 -12.01
C ASN A 28 -2.45 -8.81 -11.62
N MET A 29 -2.78 -8.76 -10.32
CA MET A 29 -4.11 -9.06 -9.79
C MET A 29 -5.05 -7.84 -9.73
N GLY A 30 -4.60 -6.68 -10.23
CA GLY A 30 -5.40 -5.44 -10.25
C GLY A 30 -5.41 -4.67 -8.92
N LEU A 31 -4.48 -4.96 -8.01
CA LEU A 31 -4.31 -4.21 -6.76
C LEU A 31 -3.23 -3.14 -6.93
N GLU A 32 -3.50 -1.96 -6.38
CA GLU A 32 -2.54 -0.86 -6.33
C GLU A 32 -1.74 -0.92 -5.03
N VAL A 33 -0.45 -1.27 -5.14
CA VAL A 33 0.47 -1.20 -4.02
C VAL A 33 0.98 0.23 -3.85
N HIS A 34 0.78 0.77 -2.65
CA HIS A 34 1.10 2.15 -2.33
C HIS A 34 2.47 2.29 -1.65
N ILE A 35 2.88 1.23 -0.95
CA ILE A 35 4.07 1.24 -0.09
C ILE A 35 4.86 -0.05 -0.35
N CYS A 36 6.14 0.10 -0.72
CA CYS A 36 7.07 -1.01 -0.89
C CYS A 36 8.48 -0.48 -0.63
N PRO A 37 9.16 -0.91 0.44
CA PRO A 37 10.51 -0.43 0.73
C PRO A 37 11.52 -1.00 -0.27
N ASP A 38 12.60 -0.26 -0.50
CA ASP A 38 13.75 -0.74 -1.29
C ASP A 38 14.57 -1.79 -0.52
N THR A 39 14.55 -1.67 0.82
CA THR A 39 15.19 -2.60 1.75
C THR A 39 14.14 -3.53 2.34
N TYR A 40 14.27 -4.85 2.13
CA TYR A 40 13.26 -5.85 2.52
C TYR A 40 13.34 -6.23 4.00
N THR A 41 13.27 -5.24 4.89
CA THR A 41 13.19 -5.42 6.34
C THR A 41 11.92 -4.80 6.91
N ILE A 42 11.55 -5.20 8.13
CA ILE A 42 10.36 -4.68 8.81
C ILE A 42 10.53 -3.20 9.15
N GLU A 43 11.73 -2.80 9.58
CA GLU A 43 12.06 -1.43 9.94
C GLU A 43 11.88 -0.49 8.74
N ALA A 44 12.43 -0.87 7.58
CA ALA A 44 12.29 -0.10 6.35
C ALA A 44 10.81 -0.02 5.91
N MET A 45 10.05 -1.11 6.05
CA MET A 45 8.61 -1.10 5.76
C MET A 45 7.84 -0.14 6.67
N VAL A 46 8.14 -0.12 7.98
CA VAL A 46 7.50 0.79 8.93
C VAL A 46 7.83 2.25 8.62
N GLU A 47 9.08 2.57 8.28
CA GLU A 47 9.48 3.94 7.89
C GLU A 47 8.80 4.40 6.60
N GLU A 48 8.66 3.52 5.60
CA GLU A 48 7.92 3.82 4.38
C GLU A 48 6.41 4.02 4.64
N ILE A 49 5.81 3.22 5.52
CA ILE A 49 4.41 3.42 5.96
C ILE A 49 4.26 4.79 6.62
N LYS A 50 5.16 5.15 7.55
CA LYS A 50 5.15 6.48 8.19
C LYS A 50 5.25 7.59 7.14
N THR A 51 6.24 7.51 6.26
CA THR A 51 6.49 8.48 5.19
C THR A 51 5.27 8.67 4.29
N TYR A 52 4.60 7.57 3.92
CA TYR A 52 3.40 7.63 3.08
C TYR A 52 2.26 8.44 3.74
N PHE A 53 2.02 8.24 5.03
CA PHE A 53 0.95 8.94 5.74
C PHE A 53 1.33 10.35 6.23
N THR A 54 2.62 10.67 6.36
CA THR A 54 3.10 11.98 6.82
C THR A 54 3.48 12.94 5.69
N LYS A 55 3.61 12.47 4.43
CA LYS A 55 3.96 13.29 3.25
C LYS A 55 2.97 14.42 2.89
N LYS A 56 1.95 14.72 3.72
CA LYS A 56 0.95 15.77 3.48
C LYS A 56 1.42 17.22 3.71
N GLU A 57 2.68 17.49 4.04
CA GLU A 57 3.10 18.85 4.44
C GLU A 57 4.13 19.57 3.54
N TYR A 58 4.76 18.93 2.53
CA TYR A 58 5.78 19.60 1.69
C TYR A 58 5.53 19.43 0.19
N GLY A 59 4.44 20.00 -0.31
CA GLY A 59 4.10 19.96 -1.73
C GLY A 59 3.00 20.92 -2.18
N ARG A 60 2.92 22.11 -1.57
CA ARG A 60 2.31 23.30 -2.17
C ARG A 60 3.38 24.35 -2.41
#